data_AF-A0A1N7CIS6-F1
#
_entry.id   AF-A0A1N7CIS6-F1
#
_cell.length_a   1.000
_cell.length_b   1.000
_cell.length_c   1.000
_cell.angle_alpha   90.00
_cell.angle_beta   90.00
_cell.angle_gamma   90.00
#
_symmetry.space_group_name_H-M   'P 1'
#
loop_
_entity.id
_entity.type
_entity.pdbx_description
1 polymer ?
#
loop_
_entity_poly.entity_id
_entity_poly.type
_entity_poly.pdbx_seq_one_letter_code
_entity_poly.pdbx_strand_id
1 'polypeptide(L)' 'MDESMRNYLPAIDIMMCHLGISFEQACEELGLSVTEQRELAALQQQEHLE' A
#
# COMPACT_ATOMS: atom_id res chain seq x y z
N MET A 1 15.44 5.05 -4.43
CA MET A 1 14.25 4.25 -4.11
C MET A 1 13.29 5.19 -3.42
N ASP A 2 12.23 5.53 -4.13
CA ASP A 2 11.37 6.68 -3.92
C ASP A 2 10.66 6.66 -2.57
N GLU A 3 10.92 7.68 -1.74
CA GLU A 3 10.20 7.95 -0.48
C GLU A 3 8.68 8.06 -0.69
N SER A 4 8.26 8.39 -1.91
CA SER A 4 6.88 8.40 -2.37
C SER A 4 6.15 7.09 -2.09
N MET A 5 6.81 5.93 -2.21
CA MET A 5 6.17 4.63 -1.99
C MET A 5 5.76 4.41 -0.53
N ARG A 6 6.61 4.77 0.41
CA ARG A 6 6.31 4.63 1.85
C ARG A 6 5.14 5.50 2.30
N ASN A 7 4.86 6.60 1.59
CA ASN A 7 3.70 7.44 1.88
C ASN A 7 2.36 6.80 1.45
N TYR A 8 2.36 5.78 0.57
CA TYR A 8 1.12 5.09 0.19
C TYR A 8 0.68 4.06 1.23
N LEU A 9 1.58 3.46 1.98
CA LEU A 9 1.24 2.48 3.03
C LEU A 9 0.20 3.00 4.04
N PRO A 10 0.37 4.17 4.68
CA PRO A 10 -0.64 4.70 5.59
C PRO A 10 -1.94 5.08 4.88
N ALA A 11 -1.88 5.53 3.62
CA ALA A 11 -3.09 5.81 2.85
C ALA A 11 -3.87 4.53 2.56
N ILE A 12 -3.18 3.45 2.21
CA ILE A 12 -3.75 2.12 2.00
C ILE A 12 -4.34 1.57 3.29
N ASP A 13 -3.64 1.68 4.42
CA ASP A 13 -4.14 1.24 5.72
C ASP A 13 -5.44 1.95 6.14
N ILE A 14 -5.49 3.28 5.96
CA ILE A 14 -6.70 4.07 6.20
C ILE A 14 -7.83 3.61 5.28
N MET A 15 -7.57 3.41 3.98
CA MET A 15 -8.57 2.94 3.04
C MET A 15 -9.10 1.55 3.40
N MET A 16 -8.23 0.60 3.76
CA MET A 16 -8.65 -0.73 4.19
C MET A 16 -9.52 -0.65 5.45
N CYS A 17 -9.18 0.20 6.41
CA CYS A 17 -9.90 0.33 7.67
C CYS A 17 -11.23 1.12 7.54
N HIS A 18 -11.26 2.18 6.73
CA HIS A 18 -12.46 3.02 6.54
C HIS A 18 -13.42 2.47 5.49
N LEU A 19 -12.91 1.97 4.37
CA LEU A 19 -13.74 1.50 3.26
C LEU A 19 -13.99 -0.02 3.34
N GLY A 20 -13.25 -0.75 4.18
CA GLY A 20 -13.35 -2.19 4.29
C GLY A 20 -12.87 -2.91 3.02
N ILE A 21 -12.01 -2.28 2.23
CA ILE A 21 -11.48 -2.82 0.97
C ILE A 21 -10.14 -3.54 1.21
N SER A 22 -9.78 -4.45 0.31
CA SER A 22 -8.49 -5.14 0.37
C SER A 22 -7.34 -4.24 -0.07
N PHE A 23 -6.11 -4.61 0.28
CA PHE A 23 -4.89 -3.93 -0.15
C PHE A 23 -4.80 -3.72 -1.67
N GLU A 24 -5.14 -4.76 -2.46
CA GLU A 24 -5.16 -4.69 -3.93
C GLU A 24 -6.17 -3.64 -4.42
N GLN A 25 -7.37 -3.60 -3.83
CA GLN A 25 -8.40 -2.62 -4.17
C GLN A 25 -7.98 -1.19 -3.82
N ALA A 26 -7.35 -1.00 -2.66
CA ALA A 26 -6.78 0.29 -2.28
C ALA A 26 -5.66 0.73 -3.25
N CYS A 27 -4.86 -0.23 -3.72
CA CYS A 27 -3.85 0.04 -4.74
C CYS A 27 -4.45 0.41 -6.10
N GLU A 28 -5.53 -0.27 -6.51
CA GLU A 28 -6.28 0.06 -7.73
C GLU A 28 -6.89 1.47 -7.64
N GLU A 29 -7.48 1.83 -6.50
CA GLU A 29 -8.03 3.18 -6.25
C GLU A 29 -6.97 4.28 -6.27
N LEU A 30 -5.74 3.96 -5.84
CA LEU A 30 -4.59 4.87 -5.93
C LEU A 30 -3.98 4.94 -7.35
N GLY A 31 -4.44 4.10 -8.28
CA GLY A 31 -3.89 4.01 -9.63
C GLY A 31 -2.50 3.39 -9.69
N LEU A 32 -2.14 2.55 -8.71
CA LEU A 32 -0.83 1.92 -8.63
C LEU A 32 -0.70 0.74 -9.59
N SER A 33 0.39 0.73 -10.34
CA SER A 33 0.73 -0.36 -11.26
C SER A 33 1.03 -1.66 -10.51
N VAL A 34 0.88 -2.80 -11.18
CA VAL A 34 1.18 -4.13 -10.60
C VAL A 34 2.60 -4.21 -10.01
N THR A 35 3.58 -3.53 -10.63
CA THR A 35 4.96 -3.45 -10.11
C THR A 35 5.00 -2.71 -8.76
N GLU A 36 4.32 -1.56 -8.68
CA GLU A 36 4.29 -0.72 -7.48
C GLU A 36 3.56 -1.44 -6.33
N GLN A 37 2.49 -2.17 -6.65
CA GLN A 37 1.78 -3.01 -5.67
C GLN A 37 2.69 -4.07 -5.05
N ARG A 38 3.54 -4.71 -5.87
CA ARG A 38 4.51 -5.71 -5.35
C ARG A 38 5.56 -5.07 -4.46
N GLU A 39 6.06 -3.89 -4.83
CA GLU A 39 7.01 -3.15 -4.01
C GLU A 39 6.38 -2.72 -2.68
N LEU A 40 5.15 -2.21 -2.70
CA LEU A 40 4.42 -1.84 -1.49
C LEU A 40 4.11 -3.04 -0.61
N ALA A 41 3.71 -4.18 -1.19
CA ALA A 41 3.49 -5.41 -0.44
C ALA A 41 4.77 -5.95 0.21
N ALA A 42 5.93 -5.76 -0.44
CA ALA A 42 7.22 -6.09 0.15
C ALA A 42 7.60 -5.13 1.29
N LEU A 43 7.33 -3.83 1.13
CA LEU A 43 7.57 -2.81 2.16
C LEU A 43 6.66 -3.00 3.37
N GLN A 44 5.37 -3.28 3.16
CA GLN A 44 4.41 -3.53 4.23
C GLN A 44 4.84 -4.71 5.13
N GLN A 45 5.39 -5.77 4.52
CA GLN A 45 5.94 -6.91 5.26
C GLN A 45 7.18 -6.55 6.08
N GLN A 46 7.94 -5.53 5.69
CA GLN A 46 9.10 -5.07 6.46
C GLN A 46 8.69 -4.18 7.63
N GLU A 47 7.68 -3.32 7.45
CA GLU A 47 7.23 -2.37 8.49
C GLU A 47 6.47 -3.06 9.64
N HIS A 48 5.77 -4.17 9.39
CA HIS A 48 5.09 -4.95 10.44
C HIS A 48 6.05 -5.79 11.31
N LEU A 49 7.36 -5.79 11.01
CA LEU A 49 8.36 -6.52 11.81
C LEU A 49 9.06 -5.65 12.89
N GLU A 50 8.68 -4.38 13.03
CA GLU A 50 9.18 -3.45 14.07
C GLU A 50 8.16 -3.22 15.19
#